data_AF-A0A8J5JV97-F1
#
_entry.id   AF-A0A8J5JV97-F1
#
_cell.length_a   1.000
_cell.length_b   1.000
_cell.length_c   1.000
_cell.angle_alpha   90.00
_cell.angle_beta   90.00
_cell.angle_gamma   90.00
#
_symmetry.space_group_name_H-M   'P 1'
#
loop_
_entity.id
_entity.type
_entity.pdbx_description
1 polymer ?
#
loop_
_entity_poly.entity_id
_entity_poly.type
_entity_poly.pdbx_seq_one_letter_code
_entity_poly.pdbx_strand_id
1 'polypeptide(L)'
;MGSRAHFDLVSRPSGLVIDNLGTEDQGHYRCRVDFMSSPTRNYRLYLLVVVPPLRVSILSRSGQEVSGVIGPYPLGGTLTLNCQVTGGSPRPWVSWWHDGSKLDDMVEEVRGQVTINILTLPNLTRQHLYRVLTCRANNSNLTPPLAATVTLDLTC
;
A
#
# COMPACT_ATOMS: atom_id res chain seq x y z
N MET A 1 10.28 -13.38 24.10
CA MET A 1 9.15 -12.48 24.39
C MET A 1 9.24 -11.97 25.84
N GLY A 2 10.37 -11.35 26.18
CA GLY A 2 10.61 -10.75 27.51
C GLY A 2 10.51 -9.24 27.43
N SER A 3 10.03 -8.60 28.50
CA SER A 3 9.87 -7.15 28.72
C SER A 3 8.93 -6.34 27.79
N ARG A 4 8.69 -6.77 26.54
CA ARG A 4 7.87 -6.03 25.56
C ARG A 4 6.37 -6.32 25.62
N ALA A 5 5.93 -7.32 26.37
CA ALA A 5 4.53 -7.72 26.42
C ALA A 5 4.04 -7.72 27.87
N HIS A 6 2.90 -7.08 28.13
CA HIS A 6 2.29 -6.98 29.45
C HIS A 6 0.77 -7.08 29.37
N PHE A 7 0.15 -7.56 30.45
CA PHE A 7 -1.31 -7.56 30.56
C PHE A 7 -1.77 -6.27 31.21
N ASP A 8 -2.58 -5.51 30.51
CA ASP A 8 -3.27 -4.35 31.05
C ASP A 8 -4.62 -4.78 31.64
N LEU A 9 -4.70 -4.75 32.97
CA LEU A 9 -5.89 -5.07 33.75
C LEU A 9 -6.72 -3.83 34.12
N VAL A 10 -6.19 -2.63 33.85
CA VAL A 10 -6.83 -1.36 34.19
C VAL A 10 -7.79 -0.93 33.08
N SER A 11 -7.42 -1.16 31.81
CA SER A 11 -8.30 -0.91 30.68
C SER A 11 -9.54 -1.82 30.69
N ARG A 12 -10.64 -1.30 30.13
CA ARG A 12 -11.88 -2.05 29.90
C ARG A 12 -12.19 -2.06 28.40
N PRO A 13 -12.08 -3.20 27.69
CA PRO A 13 -11.72 -4.53 28.20
C PRO A 13 -10.22 -4.67 28.53
N SER A 14 -9.90 -5.51 29.52
CA SER A 14 -8.51 -5.88 29.85
C SER A 14 -7.88 -6.63 28.68
N GLY A 15 -6.60 -6.38 28.40
CA GLY A 15 -5.96 -6.86 27.18
C GLY A 15 -4.48 -7.20 27.33
N LEU A 16 -3.97 -7.91 26.34
CA LEU A 16 -2.53 -8.06 26.13
C LEU A 16 -2.04 -6.85 25.33
N VAL A 17 -1.06 -6.15 25.87
CA VAL A 17 -0.35 -5.04 25.21
C VAL A 17 1.03 -5.53 24.82
N ILE A 18 1.42 -5.25 23.57
CA ILE A 18 2.74 -5.57 23.02
C ILE A 18 3.36 -4.26 22.55
N ASP A 19 4.42 -3.84 23.21
CA ASP A 19 5.18 -2.64 22.90
C ASP A 19 6.22 -2.92 21.81
N ASN A 20 6.46 -1.94 20.94
CA ASN A 20 7.42 -2.04 19.84
C ASN A 20 7.20 -3.30 18.98
N LEU A 21 6.01 -3.37 18.37
CA LEU A 21 5.54 -4.49 17.56
C LEU A 21 6.48 -4.74 16.38
N GLY A 22 7.02 -5.95 16.30
CA GLY A 22 7.84 -6.41 15.18
C GLY A 22 7.17 -7.52 14.38
N THR A 23 7.68 -7.82 13.19
CA THR A 23 7.16 -8.90 12.34
C THR A 23 7.28 -10.28 12.99
N GLU A 24 8.24 -10.45 13.91
CA GLU A 24 8.43 -11.66 14.70
C GLU A 24 7.32 -11.90 15.72
N ASP A 25 6.54 -10.88 16.07
CA ASP A 25 5.41 -11.00 16.98
C ASP A 25 4.15 -11.53 16.27
N GLN A 26 4.15 -11.64 14.93
CA GLN A 26 3.06 -12.23 14.14
C GLN A 26 2.88 -13.72 14.49
N GLY A 27 1.63 -14.14 14.72
CA GLY A 27 1.33 -15.54 14.98
C GLY A 27 0.03 -15.78 15.73
N HIS A 28 -0.15 -17.03 16.20
CA HIS A 28 -1.31 -17.42 16.97
C HIS A 28 -1.15 -17.05 18.44
N TYR A 29 -2.11 -16.29 18.95
CA TYR A 29 -2.22 -15.93 20.36
C TYR A 29 -3.41 -16.66 20.99
N ARG A 30 -3.28 -17.04 22.26
CA ARG A 30 -4.32 -17.72 23.03
C ARG A 30 -4.68 -16.89 24.26
N CYS A 31 -5.94 -16.49 24.36
CA CYS A 31 -6.51 -15.98 25.60
C CYS A 31 -7.17 -17.14 26.35
N ARG A 32 -6.77 -17.34 27.61
CA ARG A 32 -7.31 -18.36 28.51
C ARG A 32 -7.92 -17.66 29.72
N VAL A 33 -9.17 -17.97 30.03
CA VAL A 33 -9.90 -17.45 31.19
C VAL A 33 -10.41 -18.61 32.01
N ASP A 34 -9.91 -18.76 33.23
CA ASP A 34 -10.33 -19.78 34.18
C ASP A 34 -11.41 -19.22 35.13
N PHE A 35 -12.42 -20.03 35.45
CA PHE A 35 -13.52 -19.66 36.34
C PHE A 35 -13.62 -20.67 37.50
N MET A 36 -14.12 -20.22 38.65
CA MET A 36 -14.24 -21.07 39.85
C MET A 36 -15.28 -22.19 39.68
N SER A 37 -16.43 -21.89 39.05
CA SER A 37 -17.58 -22.80 38.95
C SER A 37 -18.03 -23.03 37.50
N SER A 38 -17.17 -22.78 36.53
CA SER A 38 -17.49 -22.92 35.10
C SER A 38 -16.26 -23.34 34.30
N PRO A 39 -16.44 -23.96 33.12
CA PRO A 39 -15.31 -24.39 32.30
C PRO A 39 -14.43 -23.21 31.86
N THR A 40 -13.12 -23.47 31.78
CA THR A 40 -12.14 -22.54 31.21
C THR A 40 -12.52 -22.15 29.78
N ARG A 41 -12.61 -20.86 29.51
CA ARG A 41 -12.80 -20.35 28.15
C ARG A 41 -11.46 -20.13 27.47
N ASN A 42 -11.38 -20.53 26.21
CA ASN A 42 -10.18 -20.40 25.40
C ASN A 42 -10.53 -19.74 24.07
N TYR A 43 -9.88 -18.63 23.79
CA TYR A 43 -9.98 -17.92 22.52
C TYR A 43 -8.64 -17.99 21.82
N ARG A 44 -8.64 -18.29 20.53
CA ARG A 44 -7.44 -18.24 19.69
C ARG A 44 -7.64 -17.15 18.66
N LEU A 45 -6.64 -16.29 18.51
CA LEU A 45 -6.59 -15.23 17.51
C LEU A 45 -5.28 -15.30 16.76
N TYR A 46 -5.26 -14.77 15.53
CA TYR A 46 -4.05 -14.65 14.73
C TYR A 46 -3.71 -13.17 14.62
N LEU A 47 -2.57 -12.78 15.16
CA LEU A 47 -2.04 -11.42 15.02
C LEU A 47 -1.30 -11.34 13.69
N LEU A 48 -1.81 -10.51 12.76
CA LEU A 48 -1.13 -10.16 11.52
C LEU A 48 -0.39 -8.83 11.72
N VAL A 49 0.90 -8.79 11.41
CA VAL A 49 1.70 -7.56 11.49
C VAL A 49 1.79 -6.93 10.11
N VAL A 50 1.36 -5.67 10.01
CA VAL A 50 1.40 -4.89 8.77
C VAL A 50 2.67 -4.07 8.72
N VAL A 51 3.41 -4.20 7.62
CA VAL A 51 4.59 -3.39 7.29
C VAL A 51 4.22 -2.54 6.07
N PRO A 52 4.23 -1.19 6.16
CA PRO A 52 3.93 -0.32 5.01
C PRO A 52 4.88 -0.53 3.82
N PRO A 53 4.48 -0.15 2.59
CA PRO A 53 5.36 -0.15 1.43
C PRO A 53 6.59 0.74 1.68
N LEU A 54 7.76 0.30 1.22
CA LEU A 54 9.03 1.00 1.48
C LEU A 54 9.26 2.16 0.50
N ARG A 55 8.96 1.94 -0.80
CA ARG A 55 9.21 2.92 -1.86
C ARG A 55 8.18 2.79 -2.97
N VAL A 56 7.75 3.93 -3.51
CA VAL A 56 6.94 4.04 -4.73
C VAL A 56 7.69 4.92 -5.72
N SER A 57 7.88 4.45 -6.95
CA SER A 57 8.54 5.19 -8.03
C SER A 57 7.77 5.04 -9.33
N ILE A 58 7.63 6.12 -10.07
CA ILE A 58 7.02 6.11 -11.41
C ILE A 58 8.13 6.08 -12.44
N LEU A 59 8.07 5.12 -13.35
CA LEU A 59 8.98 4.98 -14.47
C LEU A 59 8.27 5.29 -15.78
N SER A 60 8.99 5.89 -16.73
CA SER A 60 8.55 6.03 -18.11
C SER A 60 8.62 4.69 -18.86
N ARG A 61 8.14 4.67 -20.11
CA ARG A 61 8.30 3.52 -21.02
C ARG A 61 9.75 3.06 -21.20
N SER A 62 10.73 3.97 -21.10
CA SER A 62 12.15 3.63 -21.22
C SER A 62 12.76 3.06 -19.92
N GLY A 63 11.98 2.98 -18.83
CA GLY A 63 12.45 2.54 -17.53
C GLY A 63 13.12 3.63 -16.69
N GLN A 64 13.13 4.88 -17.16
CA GLN A 64 13.67 6.01 -16.40
C GLN A 64 12.67 6.48 -15.34
N GLU A 65 13.15 6.69 -14.11
CA GLU A 65 12.34 7.27 -13.03
C GLU A 65 12.01 8.73 -13.35
N VAL A 66 10.72 9.07 -13.23
CA VAL A 66 10.17 10.38 -13.55
C VAL A 66 9.40 10.95 -12.37
N SER A 67 9.45 12.27 -12.20
CA SER A 67 8.77 13.01 -11.14
C SER A 67 8.49 14.44 -11.58
N GLY A 68 7.53 15.10 -10.93
CA GLY A 68 7.16 16.47 -11.30
C GLY A 68 6.47 16.52 -12.67
N VAL A 69 6.84 17.50 -13.50
CA VAL A 69 6.26 17.66 -14.84
C VAL A 69 6.95 16.73 -15.84
N ILE A 70 6.17 15.93 -16.56
CA ILE A 70 6.67 14.95 -17.54
C ILE A 70 6.11 15.24 -18.93
N GLY A 71 6.96 15.11 -19.94
CA GLY A 71 6.64 15.43 -21.33
C GLY A 71 7.67 16.39 -21.93
N PRO A 72 7.29 17.16 -22.96
CA PRO A 72 5.95 17.22 -23.54
C PRO A 72 5.59 15.99 -24.38
N TYR A 73 4.33 15.56 -24.34
CA TYR A 73 3.81 14.47 -25.18
C TYR A 73 2.93 15.01 -26.32
N PRO A 74 2.97 14.41 -27.52
CA PRO A 74 2.15 14.85 -28.64
C PRO A 74 0.67 14.54 -28.43
N LEU A 75 -0.21 15.42 -28.88
CA LEU A 75 -1.65 15.15 -28.97
C LEU A 75 -1.93 13.93 -29.86
N GLY A 76 -2.90 13.11 -29.46
CA GLY A 76 -3.20 11.81 -30.08
C GLY A 76 -2.18 10.71 -29.74
N GLY A 77 -1.08 11.05 -29.05
CA GLY A 77 -0.06 10.11 -28.60
C GLY A 77 -0.58 9.13 -27.54
N THR A 78 0.26 8.16 -27.18
CA THR A 78 -0.02 7.18 -26.12
C THR A 78 1.05 7.26 -25.04
N LEU A 79 0.62 7.55 -23.80
CA LEU A 79 1.47 7.56 -22.62
C LEU A 79 1.47 6.17 -21.97
N THR A 80 2.64 5.70 -21.56
CA THR A 80 2.81 4.49 -20.74
C THR A 80 3.69 4.82 -19.54
N LEU A 81 3.16 4.57 -18.34
CA LEU A 81 3.88 4.76 -17.07
C LEU A 81 3.83 3.47 -16.26
N ASN A 82 4.95 3.11 -15.66
CA ASN A 82 5.06 1.93 -14.79
C ASN A 82 5.26 2.41 -13.36
N CYS A 83 4.29 2.15 -12.49
CA CYS A 83 4.48 2.38 -11.08
C CYS A 83 5.09 1.15 -10.44
N GLN A 84 6.29 1.30 -9.88
CA GLN A 84 6.97 0.24 -9.13
C GLN A 84 6.90 0.52 -7.64
N VAL A 85 6.48 -0.50 -6.90
CA VAL A 85 6.31 -0.45 -5.44
C VAL A 85 7.15 -1.54 -4.83
N THR A 86 8.06 -1.18 -3.92
CA THR A 86 8.95 -2.13 -3.27
C THR A 86 8.54 -2.34 -1.82
N GLY A 87 8.49 -3.61 -1.40
CA GLY A 87 8.19 -4.00 -0.03
C GLY A 87 6.70 -3.90 0.32
N GLY A 88 6.44 -3.95 1.62
CA GLY A 88 5.10 -4.03 2.17
C GLY A 88 4.68 -5.47 2.50
N SER A 89 4.08 -5.63 3.69
CA SER A 89 3.47 -6.88 4.15
C SER A 89 2.12 -6.54 4.83
N PRO A 90 0.98 -7.12 4.41
CA PRO A 90 0.78 -7.90 3.20
C PRO A 90 1.24 -7.15 1.95
N ARG A 91 1.34 -7.88 0.82
CA ARG A 91 1.74 -7.27 -0.45
C ARG A 91 0.77 -6.13 -0.80
N PRO A 92 1.27 -4.93 -1.16
CA PRO A 92 0.41 -3.81 -1.48
C PRO A 92 -0.28 -4.01 -2.84
N TRP A 93 -1.53 -3.56 -2.91
CA TRP A 93 -2.20 -3.27 -4.16
C TRP A 93 -1.75 -1.90 -4.68
N VAL A 94 -1.55 -1.81 -5.99
CA VAL A 94 -0.99 -0.63 -6.66
C VAL A 94 -2.00 -0.12 -7.67
N SER A 95 -2.31 1.16 -7.63
CA SER A 95 -3.37 1.74 -8.45
C SER A 95 -3.07 3.17 -8.88
N TRP A 96 -3.55 3.53 -10.05
CA TRP A 96 -3.45 4.89 -10.59
C TRP A 96 -4.71 5.71 -10.34
N TRP A 97 -4.50 6.99 -10.03
CA TRP A 97 -5.55 7.92 -9.62
C TRP A 97 -5.36 9.29 -10.28
N HIS A 98 -6.46 9.95 -10.54
CA HIS A 98 -6.54 11.35 -10.94
C HIS A 98 -7.81 11.95 -10.34
N ASP A 99 -7.70 13.12 -9.71
CA ASP A 99 -8.82 13.84 -9.07
C ASP A 99 -9.68 12.97 -8.14
N GLY A 100 -9.03 12.11 -7.36
CA GLY A 100 -9.70 11.20 -6.43
C GLY A 100 -10.44 10.04 -7.09
N SER A 101 -10.39 9.92 -8.42
CA SER A 101 -10.96 8.81 -9.18
C SER A 101 -9.87 7.82 -9.58
N LYS A 102 -10.12 6.53 -9.40
CA LYS A 102 -9.24 5.47 -9.88
C LYS A 102 -9.30 5.45 -11.42
N LEU A 103 -8.13 5.47 -12.06
CA LEU A 103 -8.01 5.51 -13.52
C LEU A 103 -7.94 4.14 -14.19
N ASP A 104 -7.87 3.06 -13.41
CA ASP A 104 -7.28 1.81 -13.90
C ASP A 104 -8.11 0.54 -13.62
N ASP A 105 -8.10 -0.32 -14.65
CA ASP A 105 -8.63 -1.70 -14.74
C ASP A 105 -7.52 -2.73 -15.15
N MET A 106 -6.22 -2.39 -15.07
CA MET A 106 -5.11 -3.20 -15.60
C MET A 106 -4.20 -3.92 -14.57
N VAL A 107 -3.36 -4.80 -15.12
CA VAL A 107 -2.66 -5.94 -14.53
C VAL A 107 -1.55 -5.55 -13.54
N GLU A 108 -1.62 -6.09 -12.34
CA GLU A 108 -0.51 -6.08 -11.39
C GLU A 108 0.49 -7.19 -11.76
N GLU A 109 1.75 -6.82 -11.96
CA GLU A 109 2.85 -7.77 -12.12
C GLU A 109 3.68 -7.84 -10.83
N VAL A 110 3.99 -9.05 -10.38
CA VAL A 110 4.78 -9.29 -9.17
C VAL A 110 6.16 -9.85 -9.55
N ARG A 111 7.21 -9.13 -9.18
CA ARG A 111 8.61 -9.54 -9.37
C ARG A 111 9.35 -9.49 -8.03
N GLY A 112 9.40 -10.62 -7.33
CA GLY A 112 10.01 -10.70 -5.99
C GLY A 112 9.30 -9.78 -4.99
N GLN A 113 10.02 -8.83 -4.40
CA GLN A 113 9.47 -7.83 -3.47
C GLN A 113 8.88 -6.58 -4.16
N VAL A 114 8.85 -6.57 -5.50
CA VAL A 114 8.32 -5.46 -6.28
C VAL A 114 6.95 -5.81 -6.84
N THR A 115 5.97 -4.94 -6.63
CA THR A 115 4.66 -4.96 -7.29
C THR A 115 4.62 -3.82 -8.30
N ILE A 116 4.17 -4.09 -9.52
CA ILE A 116 4.18 -3.15 -10.63
C ILE A 116 2.76 -3.00 -11.17
N ASN A 117 2.31 -1.76 -11.36
CA ASN A 117 1.09 -1.45 -12.11
C ASN A 117 1.43 -0.51 -13.29
N ILE A 118 0.99 -0.89 -14.48
CA ILE A 118 1.23 -0.16 -15.73
C ILE A 118 -0.02 0.61 -16.14
N LEU A 119 0.07 1.95 -16.16
CA LEU A 119 -0.95 2.82 -16.73
C LEU A 119 -0.65 3.10 -18.20
N THR A 120 -1.62 2.80 -19.06
CA THR A 120 -1.59 3.16 -20.49
C THR A 120 -2.73 4.12 -20.80
N LEU A 121 -2.41 5.36 -21.20
CA LEU A 121 -3.39 6.35 -21.64
C LEU A 121 -3.23 6.57 -23.15
N PRO A 122 -4.06 5.94 -23.99
CA PRO A 122 -4.06 6.16 -25.43
C PRO A 122 -4.76 7.47 -25.79
N ASN A 123 -4.49 7.97 -27.00
CA ASN A 123 -5.16 9.13 -27.59
C ASN A 123 -5.18 10.37 -26.66
N LEU A 124 -3.99 10.86 -26.32
CA LEU A 124 -3.84 12.04 -25.45
C LEU A 124 -4.54 13.27 -26.05
N THR A 125 -5.65 13.67 -25.46
CA THR A 125 -6.37 14.91 -25.79
C THR A 125 -5.90 16.09 -24.91
N ARG A 126 -6.27 17.31 -25.31
CA ARG A 126 -6.02 18.53 -24.52
C ARG A 126 -6.57 18.48 -23.09
N GLN A 127 -7.56 17.65 -22.81
CA GLN A 127 -8.10 17.44 -21.46
C GLN A 127 -7.10 16.77 -20.52
N HIS A 128 -6.04 16.16 -21.05
CA HIS A 128 -4.97 15.54 -20.27
C HIS A 128 -3.84 16.53 -19.92
N LEU A 129 -3.84 17.75 -20.48
CA LEU A 129 -2.82 18.76 -20.17
C LEU A 129 -2.89 19.13 -18.69
N TYR A 130 -1.73 19.14 -18.02
CA TYR A 130 -1.57 19.37 -16.59
C TYR A 130 -2.37 18.41 -15.68
N ARG A 131 -2.85 17.28 -16.20
CA ARG A 131 -3.41 16.24 -15.32
C ARG A 131 -2.33 15.71 -14.41
N VAL A 132 -2.67 15.64 -13.13
CA VAL A 132 -1.85 15.01 -12.10
C VAL A 132 -2.24 13.55 -12.02
N LEU A 133 -1.30 12.66 -12.37
CA LEU A 133 -1.43 11.22 -12.21
C LEU A 133 -0.73 10.80 -10.93
N THR A 134 -1.46 10.11 -10.07
CA THR A 134 -0.97 9.62 -8.78
C THR A 134 -0.94 8.10 -8.80
N CYS A 135 0.23 7.50 -8.62
CA CYS A 135 0.31 6.10 -8.25
C CYS A 135 0.19 5.96 -6.73
N ARG A 136 -0.70 5.08 -6.26
CA ARG A 136 -0.91 4.77 -4.84
C ARG A 136 -0.63 3.30 -4.57
N ALA A 137 0.15 3.05 -3.54
CA ALA A 137 0.43 1.74 -2.96
C ALA A 137 -0.25 1.63 -1.59
N ASN A 138 -1.11 0.62 -1.44
CA ASN A 138 -1.82 0.40 -0.19
C ASN A 138 -1.82 -1.09 0.14
N ASN A 139 -1.49 -1.44 1.38
CA ASN A 139 -1.49 -2.81 1.87
C ASN A 139 -2.41 -3.03 3.08
N SER A 140 -2.97 -1.97 3.65
CA SER A 140 -3.90 -2.07 4.78
C SER A 140 -4.68 -0.77 4.99
N ASN A 141 -5.82 -0.86 5.67
CA ASN A 141 -6.58 0.32 6.09
C ASN A 141 -6.07 0.94 7.40
N LEU A 142 -4.92 0.49 7.92
CA LEU A 142 -4.35 0.95 9.19
C LEU A 142 -3.35 2.09 9.02
N THR A 143 -2.75 2.20 7.83
CA THR A 143 -1.73 3.21 7.52
C THR A 143 -2.08 3.96 6.25
N PRO A 144 -1.77 5.27 6.15
CA PRO A 144 -1.94 6.01 4.91
C PRO A 144 -1.18 5.33 3.75
N PRO A 145 -1.74 5.32 2.53
CA PRO A 145 -1.07 4.73 1.38
C PRO A 145 0.15 5.56 0.97
N LEU A 146 1.23 4.89 0.55
CA LEU A 146 2.38 5.55 -0.04
C LEU A 146 2.06 5.91 -1.49
N ALA A 147 2.48 7.10 -1.96
CA ALA A 147 2.12 7.56 -3.29
C ALA A 147 3.23 8.36 -3.96
N ALA A 148 3.24 8.33 -5.29
CA ALA A 148 4.08 9.17 -6.14
C ALA A 148 3.22 9.86 -7.20
N THR A 149 3.61 11.06 -7.62
CA THR A 149 2.81 11.91 -8.52
C THR A 149 3.65 12.45 -9.68
N VAL A 150 3.02 12.53 -10.85
CA VAL A 150 3.54 13.22 -12.04
C VAL A 150 2.47 14.11 -12.65
N THR A 151 2.89 15.21 -13.26
CA THR A 151 2.02 16.16 -13.96
C THR A 151 2.31 16.07 -15.46
N LEU A 152 1.27 15.85 -16.27
CA LEU A 152 1.42 15.72 -17.71
C LEU A 152 1.60 17.07 -18.40
N ASP A 153 2.58 17.17 -19.28
CA ASP A 153 2.72 18.27 -20.24
C ASP A 153 2.51 17.76 -21.68
N LEU A 154 1.84 18.55 -22.50
CA LEU A 154 1.48 18.18 -23.87
C LEU A 154 1.91 19.27 -24.87
N THR A 155 2.45 18.83 -26.01
CA THR A 155 2.69 19.68 -27.18
C THR A 155 1.61 19.48 -28.22
N CYS A 156 1.14 20.59 -28.78
CA CYS A 156 0.23 20.62 -29.93
C CYS A 156 0.94 20.25 -31.24
#